data_AF-A0A357MRJ9-F1
#
_entry.id   AF-A0A357MRJ9-F1
#
_cell.length_a   1.000
_cell.length_b   1.000
_cell.length_c   1.000
_cell.angle_alpha   90.00
_cell.angle_beta   90.00
_cell.angle_gamma   90.00
#
_symmetry.space_group_name_H-M   'P 1'
#
loop_
_entity.id
_entity.type
_entity.pdbx_description
1 polymer ?
#
loop_
_entity_poly.entity_id
_entity_poly.type
_entity_poly.pdbx_seq_one_letter_code
_entity_poly.pdbx_strand_id
1 'polypeptide(L)'
;MKLKNNPDVEIMRSSNMVYEKLTIEIYYKGEPIAQINQDQGKNALELELFTEFNLKEEFRIKMPLLDFMDALVLAQKSLTENTE
;
A
#
# COMPACT_ATOMS: atom_id res chain seq x y z
N MET A 1 -9.76 -12.06 -7.52
CA MET A 1 -8.71 -12.50 -8.46
C MET A 1 -7.36 -12.21 -7.80
N LYS A 2 -6.55 -13.24 -7.51
CA LYS A 2 -5.22 -13.07 -6.90
C LYS A 2 -4.21 -12.75 -8.01
N LEU A 3 -3.45 -11.68 -7.86
CA LEU A 3 -2.29 -11.38 -8.71
C LEU A 3 -1.05 -11.84 -7.92
N LYS A 4 -0.32 -12.87 -8.39
CA LYS A 4 0.88 -13.39 -7.72
C LYS A 4 2.14 -12.90 -8.46
N ASN A 5 3.00 -12.16 -7.76
CA ASN A 5 4.34 -11.81 -8.23
C ASN A 5 5.44 -12.38 -7.30
N ASN A 6 5.13 -12.56 -6.01
CA ASN A 6 6.00 -13.14 -4.98
C ASN A 6 5.13 -14.09 -4.12
N PRO A 7 5.58 -15.31 -3.74
CA PRO A 7 4.79 -16.22 -2.90
C PRO A 7 4.39 -15.63 -1.55
N ASP A 8 5.16 -14.68 -1.01
CA ASP A 8 4.89 -14.02 0.27
C ASP A 8 3.97 -12.79 0.11
N VAL A 9 3.70 -12.31 -1.10
CA VAL A 9 2.86 -11.12 -1.36
C VAL A 9 1.59 -11.51 -2.06
N GLU A 10 0.45 -11.22 -1.45
CA GLU A 10 -0.86 -11.44 -2.04
C GLU A 10 -1.60 -10.13 -2.31
N ILE A 11 -2.26 -10.06 -3.45
CA ILE A 11 -3.07 -8.91 -3.86
C ILE A 11 -4.52 -9.36 -3.98
N MET A 12 -5.41 -8.71 -3.22
CA MET A 12 -6.83 -9.05 -3.16
C MET A 12 -7.69 -7.83 -3.49
N ARG A 13 -8.80 -8.09 -4.20
CA ARG A 13 -9.85 -7.08 -4.41
C ARG A 13 -10.76 -7.12 -3.19
N SER A 14 -10.99 -5.98 -2.56
CA SER A 14 -11.82 -5.86 -1.36
C SER A 14 -12.91 -4.82 -1.54
N SER A 15 -14.10 -5.10 -1.01
CA SER A 15 -15.18 -4.12 -0.87
C SER A 15 -15.31 -3.81 0.62
N ASN A 16 -14.39 -2.99 1.11
CA ASN A 16 -14.40 -2.53 2.49
C ASN A 16 -15.58 -1.57 2.69
N MET A 17 -16.37 -1.73 3.76
CA MET A 17 -17.53 -0.88 4.07
C MET A 17 -17.17 0.60 4.29
N VAL A 18 -15.89 0.89 4.53
CA VAL A 18 -15.37 2.25 4.73
C VAL A 18 -15.24 3.03 3.41
N TYR A 19 -15.13 2.35 2.27
CA TYR A 19 -14.86 2.98 0.97
C TYR A 19 -16.01 2.77 0.00
N GLU A 20 -16.31 3.79 -0.81
CA GLU A 20 -17.42 3.72 -1.77
C GLU A 20 -17.09 2.83 -2.96
N LYS A 21 -15.81 2.80 -3.35
CA LYS A 21 -15.31 1.97 -4.45
C LYS A 21 -14.52 0.78 -3.94
N LEU A 22 -14.37 -0.20 -4.84
CA LEU A 22 -13.57 -1.39 -4.61
C LEU A 22 -12.09 -1.00 -4.41
N THR A 23 -11.48 -1.54 -3.36
CA THR A 23 -10.09 -1.31 -3.00
C THR A 23 -9.23 -2.52 -3.38
N ILE A 24 -7.92 -2.32 -3.42
CA ILE A 24 -6.94 -3.39 -3.56
C ILE A 24 -6.20 -3.53 -2.24
N GLU A 25 -6.34 -4.66 -1.55
CA GLU A 25 -5.57 -4.97 -0.35
C GLU A 25 -4.31 -5.74 -0.70
N ILE A 26 -3.23 -5.42 -0.01
CA ILE A 26 -1.91 -6.05 -0.13
C ILE A 26 -1.59 -6.74 1.18
N TYR A 27 -1.31 -8.04 1.08
CA TYR A 27 -0.96 -8.89 2.20
C TYR A 27 0.49 -9.33 2.06
N TYR A 28 1.19 -9.39 3.19
CA TYR A 28 2.53 -9.98 3.29
C TYR A 28 2.49 -11.12 4.30
N LYS A 29 2.81 -12.34 3.86
CA LYS A 29 2.77 -13.57 4.66
C LYS A 29 1.43 -13.81 5.36
N GLY A 30 0.34 -13.44 4.68
CA GLY A 30 -1.02 -13.61 5.19
C GLY A 30 -1.54 -12.44 6.05
N GLU A 31 -0.68 -11.48 6.40
CA GLU A 31 -1.07 -10.30 7.18
C GLU A 31 -1.35 -9.11 6.26
N PRO A 32 -2.45 -8.36 6.46
CA PRO A 32 -2.73 -7.17 5.68
C PRO A 32 -1.73 -6.07 6.06
N ILE A 33 -1.00 -5.53 5.08
CA ILE A 33 0.00 -4.47 5.33
C ILE A 33 -0.36 -3.13 4.70
N ALA A 34 -1.17 -3.14 3.63
CA ALA A 34 -1.56 -1.93 2.94
C ALA A 34 -2.83 -2.12 2.11
N GLN A 35 -3.41 -1.01 1.68
CA GLN A 35 -4.53 -0.96 0.76
C GLN A 35 -4.36 0.19 -0.24
N ILE A 36 -4.81 0.00 -1.48
CA ILE A 36 -4.93 1.06 -2.49
C ILE A 36 -6.42 1.41 -2.66
N ASN A 37 -6.74 2.68 -2.46
CA ASN A 37 -8.06 3.27 -2.62
C ASN A 37 -8.16 4.08 -3.92
N GLN A 38 -9.35 4.08 -4.53
CA GLN A 38 -9.64 4.80 -5.78
C GLN A 38 -10.79 5.81 -5.66
N ASP A 39 -11.25 6.12 -4.43
CA ASP A 39 -12.36 7.04 -4.21
C ASP A 39 -12.11 8.42 -4.81
N GLN A 40 -10.87 8.93 -4.72
CA GLN A 40 -10.43 10.19 -5.33
C GLN A 40 -10.29 10.12 -6.87
N GLY A 41 -10.54 8.96 -7.48
CA GLY A 41 -10.52 8.74 -8.92
C GLY A 41 -9.28 7.99 -9.40
N LYS A 42 -9.33 7.49 -10.63
CA LYS A 42 -8.30 6.60 -11.21
C LYS A 42 -6.93 7.28 -11.38
N ASN A 43 -6.90 8.61 -11.41
CA ASN A 43 -5.68 9.40 -11.56
C ASN A 43 -5.12 9.89 -10.21
N ALA A 44 -5.79 9.58 -9.10
CA ALA A 44 -5.44 10.04 -7.76
C ALA A 44 -5.59 8.86 -6.78
N LEU A 45 -4.95 7.73 -7.11
CA LEU A 45 -4.96 6.56 -6.23
C LEU A 45 -4.21 6.86 -4.94
N GLU A 46 -4.76 6.42 -3.82
CA GLU A 46 -4.16 6.60 -2.50
C GLU A 46 -3.69 5.25 -1.96
N LEU A 47 -2.48 5.23 -1.40
CA LEU A 47 -1.98 4.13 -0.60
C LEU A 47 -2.31 4.40 0.88
N GLU A 48 -2.90 3.43 1.54
CA GLU A 48 -3.12 3.38 2.99
C GLU A 48 -2.25 2.28 3.60
N LEU A 49 -1.43 2.60 4.60
CA LEU A 49 -0.61 1.62 5.32
C LEU A 49 -1.29 1.22 6.62
N PHE A 50 -1.34 -0.10 6.88
CA PHE A 50 -1.80 -0.63 8.14
C PHE A 50 -0.62 -0.67 9.11
N THR A 51 -0.77 0.01 10.25
CA THR A 51 0.27 0.08 11.26
C THR A 51 -0.29 -0.42 12.59
N GLU A 52 0.40 -1.35 13.24
CA GLU A 52 0.10 -1.80 14.60
C GLU A 52 0.61 -0.79 15.64
N PHE A 53 0.39 0.51 15.43
CA PHE A 53 0.71 1.45 16.50
C PHE A 53 -0.30 1.26 17.61
N ASN A 54 0.20 0.91 18.80
CA ASN A 54 -0.50 0.86 20.10
C ASN A 54 -0.99 2.25 20.55
N LEU A 55 -1.61 3.00 19.65
CA LEU A 55 -2.26 4.27 19.94
C LEU A 55 -3.76 3.98 20.02
N LYS A 56 -4.42 4.59 20.99
CA LYS A 56 -5.84 4.40 21.31
C LYS A 56 -6.82 4.79 20.18
N GLU A 57 -6.31 5.10 19.00
CA GLU A 57 -7.05 5.46 17.79
C GLU A 57 -6.35 4.81 16.59
N GLU A 58 -7.12 4.27 15.65
CA GLU A 58 -6.61 3.66 14.42
C GLU A 58 -5.80 4.67 13.60
N PHE A 59 -4.49 4.75 13.83
CA PHE A 59 -3.60 5.59 13.04
C PHE A 59 -3.37 4.93 11.67
N ARG A 60 -4.02 5.46 10.64
CA ARG A 60 -3.86 5.02 9.25
C ARG A 60 -3.16 6.09 8.45
N ILE A 61 -1.99 5.76 7.91
CA ILE A 61 -1.22 6.68 7.05
C ILE A 61 -1.78 6.56 5.63
N LYS A 62 -2.28 7.66 5.05
CA LYS A 62 -2.73 7.74 3.65
C LYS A 62 -1.90 8.73 2.87
N MET A 63 -1.51 8.38 1.64
CA MET A 63 -0.77 9.27 0.74
C MET A 63 -0.98 8.91 -0.74
N PRO A 64 -0.65 9.80 -1.69
CA PRO A 64 -0.69 9.49 -3.12
C PRO A 64 0.21 8.30 -3.47
N LEU A 65 -0.32 7.33 -4.21
CA LEU A 65 0.39 6.11 -4.56
C LEU A 65 1.64 6.39 -5.40
N LEU A 66 1.55 7.32 -6.35
CA LEU A 66 2.67 7.64 -7.25
C LEU A 66 3.85 8.22 -6.48
N ASP A 67 3.58 9.20 -5.59
CA ASP A 67 4.61 9.82 -4.75
C ASP A 67 5.31 8.79 -3.85
N PHE A 68 4.57 7.82 -3.31
CA PHE A 68 5.15 6.75 -2.51
C PHE A 68 6.04 5.82 -3.35
N MET A 69 5.61 5.44 -4.56
CA MET A 69 6.42 4.61 -5.45
C MET A 69 7.72 5.33 -5.85
N ASP A 70 7.64 6.62 -6.16
CA ASP A 70 8.83 7.44 -6.48
C ASP A 70 9.80 7.50 -5.29
N ALA A 71 9.26 7.67 -4.07
CA ALA A 71 10.07 7.64 -2.84
C ALA A 71 10.76 6.28 -2.63
N LEU A 72 10.07 5.15 -2.85
CA LEU A 72 10.66 3.82 -2.73
C LEU A 72 11.77 3.58 -3.77
N VAL A 73 11.56 4.01 -5.01
CA VAL A 73 12.57 3.92 -6.07
C VAL A 73 13.79 4.77 -5.70
N LEU A 74 13.58 5.99 -5.21
CA LEU A 74 14.66 6.87 -4.77
C LEU A 74 15.46 6.26 -3.59
N ALA A 75 14.76 5.69 -2.60
CA ALA A 75 15.38 5.04 -1.45
C ALA A 75 16.16 3.77 -1.85
N GLN A 76 15.66 3.01 -2.80
CA GLN A 76 16.39 1.85 -3.34
C GLN A 76 17.68 2.32 -4.04
N LYS A 77 17.57 3.33 -4.91
CA LYS A 77 18.73 3.88 -5.62
C LYS A 77 19.79 4.39 -4.67
N SER A 78 19.42 5.11 -3.61
CA SER A 78 20.39 5.66 -2.65
C SER A 78 21.17 4.58 -1.89
N LEU A 79 20.63 3.35 -1.77
CA LEU A 79 21.35 2.23 -1.16
C LEU A 79 22.25 1.47 -2.15
N THR A 80 21.96 1.56 -3.45
CA THR A 80 22.69 0.83 -4.50
C THR A 80 23.68 1.69 -5.28
N GLU A 81 23.51 3.02 -5.27
CA GLU A 81 24.44 3.98 -5.84
C GLU A 81 25.60 4.20 -4.84
N ASN A 82 26.56 3.26 -4.90
CA ASN A 82 27.92 3.26 -4.38
C ASN A 82 28.24 4.06 -3.11
N THR A 83 28.37 3.31 -2.02
CA THR A 83 29.55 3.44 -1.14
C THR A 83 30.79 3.03 -1.96
N GLU A 84 31.37 3.97 -2.70
CA GLU A 84 32.75 3.89 -3.21
C GLU A 84 33.71 4.58 -2.24
#